data_AF-A0A925X5V7-F1
#
_entry.id   AF-A0A925X5V7-F1
#
_cell.length_a   1.000
_cell.length_b   1.000
_cell.length_c   1.000
_cell.angle_alpha   90.00
_cell.angle_beta   90.00
_cell.angle_gamma   90.00
#
_symmetry.space_group_name_H-M   'P 1'
#
loop_
_entity.id
_entity.type
_entity.pdbx_description
1 polymer ?
#
loop_
_entity_poly.entity_id
_entity_poly.type
_entity_poly.pdbx_seq_one_letter_code
_entity_poly.pdbx_strand_id
1 'polypeptide(L)'
;MAIARQITLPRWMFILLALIGGCMHDRSASIPPDATLQTEGQKQLTFRASEPGTVYIYNRNDDKIVYSGDIGRGETIAVDPDKNRITLDGRTVLEKGLDHNETLRVFFKPNMISREGVVEEREIRTTDSPR
;
A
#
# COMPACT_ATOMS: atom_id res chain seq x y z
N MET A 1 35.43 14.53 -53.95
CA MET A 1 36.09 13.64 -52.97
C MET A 1 35.34 13.75 -51.64
N ALA A 2 34.57 12.73 -51.26
CA ALA A 2 33.79 12.72 -50.03
C ALA A 2 34.36 11.65 -49.08
N ILE A 3 34.77 12.07 -47.88
CA ILE A 3 35.44 11.22 -46.88
C ILE A 3 34.36 10.70 -45.93
N ALA A 4 33.95 9.45 -46.12
CA ALA A 4 33.05 8.74 -45.22
C ALA A 4 33.82 8.25 -43.99
N ARG A 5 33.47 8.74 -42.81
CA ARG A 5 34.07 8.33 -41.53
C ARG A 5 33.27 7.16 -40.95
N GLN A 6 33.85 5.96 -41.02
CA GLN A 6 33.33 4.77 -40.34
C GLN A 6 33.59 4.89 -38.83
N ILE A 7 32.52 4.93 -38.04
CA ILE A 7 32.59 4.94 -36.58
C ILE A 7 32.59 3.48 -36.12
N THR A 8 33.79 2.95 -35.89
CA THR A 8 34.02 1.65 -35.25
C THR A 8 33.65 1.77 -33.78
N LEU A 9 32.42 1.38 -33.43
CA LEU A 9 32.03 1.30 -32.03
C LEU A 9 32.69 0.06 -31.39
N PRO A 10 33.47 0.23 -30.31
CA PRO A 10 34.15 -0.86 -29.62
C PRO A 10 33.19 -1.86 -28.95
N ARG A 11 33.54 -3.16 -29.00
CA ARG A 11 32.72 -4.33 -28.59
C ARG A 11 32.40 -4.46 -27.10
N TRP A 12 33.01 -3.66 -26.23
CA TRP A 12 32.70 -3.62 -24.78
C TRP A 12 31.32 -3.04 -24.44
N MET A 13 30.60 -2.44 -25.40
CA MET A 13 29.30 -1.79 -25.18
C MET A 13 28.08 -2.74 -25.23
N PHE A 14 28.26 -4.01 -24.85
CA PHE A 14 27.16 -5.00 -24.78
C PHE A 14 27.02 -5.69 -23.40
N ILE A 15 27.89 -5.41 -22.42
CA ILE A 15 27.87 -6.05 -21.08
C ILE A 15 27.11 -5.22 -20.02
N LEU A 16 26.42 -4.14 -20.42
CA LEU A 16 25.71 -3.24 -19.49
C LEU A 16 24.20 -3.52 -19.37
N LEU A 17 23.64 -4.51 -20.07
CA LEU A 17 22.17 -4.69 -20.17
C LEU A 17 21.56 -5.80 -19.30
N ALA A 18 22.33 -6.49 -18.46
CA ALA A 18 21.87 -7.68 -17.72
C ALA A 18 21.51 -7.47 -16.23
N LEU A 19 21.51 -6.22 -15.72
CA LEU A 19 21.30 -5.93 -14.29
C LEU A 19 19.94 -5.32 -13.94
N ILE A 20 18.94 -5.42 -14.83
CA ILE A 20 17.59 -4.88 -14.57
C ILE A 20 16.59 -6.01 -14.22
N GLY A 21 17.07 -7.10 -13.64
CA GLY A 21 16.22 -8.11 -12.97
C GLY A 21 15.89 -7.67 -11.55
N GLY A 22 15.15 -6.55 -11.41
CA GLY A 22 14.70 -6.08 -10.10
C GLY A 22 13.81 -7.12 -9.43
N CYS A 23 14.19 -7.55 -8.23
CA CYS A 23 13.47 -8.52 -7.41
C CYS A 23 12.01 -8.08 -7.24
N MET A 24 11.10 -8.72 -7.97
CA MET A 24 9.67 -8.56 -7.79
C MET A 24 9.26 -9.18 -6.45
N HIS A 25 8.72 -8.31 -5.59
CA HIS A 25 7.54 -8.55 -4.76
C HIS A 25 7.73 -9.41 -3.49
N ASP A 26 8.49 -8.88 -2.54
CA ASP A 26 8.46 -9.24 -1.11
C ASP A 26 7.18 -8.67 -0.46
N ARG A 27 6.04 -9.28 -0.79
CA ARG A 27 4.73 -8.99 -0.20
C ARG A 27 4.09 -10.29 0.26
N SER A 28 3.77 -10.38 1.55
CA SER A 28 3.06 -11.53 2.10
C SER A 28 1.63 -11.63 1.57
N ALA A 29 1.19 -12.88 1.36
CA ALA A 29 -0.16 -13.22 0.93
C ALA A 29 -1.25 -12.79 1.93
N SER A 30 -0.88 -12.49 3.19
CA SER A 30 -1.81 -12.02 4.21
C SER A 30 -2.23 -10.57 4.04
N ILE A 31 -1.49 -9.77 3.27
CA ILE A 31 -1.82 -8.37 3.00
C ILE A 31 -2.66 -8.30 1.71
N PRO A 32 -3.88 -7.75 1.75
CA PRO A 32 -4.72 -7.62 0.56
C PRO A 32 -3.97 -6.93 -0.58
N PRO A 33 -4.09 -7.38 -1.85
CA PRO A 33 -3.29 -6.87 -2.96
C PRO A 33 -3.53 -5.38 -3.26
N ASP A 34 -4.69 -4.85 -2.86
CA ASP A 34 -5.10 -3.46 -3.00
C ASP A 34 -4.63 -2.54 -1.86
N ALA A 35 -4.04 -3.09 -0.80
CA ALA A 35 -3.41 -2.25 0.22
C ALA A 35 -2.13 -1.59 -0.35
N THR A 36 -1.82 -0.37 0.09
CA THR A 36 -0.64 0.39 -0.36
C THR A 36 0.29 0.65 0.81
N LEU A 37 1.60 0.45 0.62
CA LEU A 37 2.62 0.77 1.63
C LEU A 37 2.65 2.29 1.85
N GLN A 38 2.45 2.71 3.10
CA GLN A 38 2.45 4.13 3.48
C GLN A 38 3.79 4.54 4.10
N THR A 39 4.33 3.70 4.98
CA THR A 39 5.63 3.95 5.65
C THR A 39 6.29 2.65 6.07
N GLU A 40 7.61 2.65 6.18
CA GLU A 40 8.45 1.53 6.60
C GLU A 40 9.61 2.02 7.47
N GLY A 41 10.01 1.24 8.47
CA GLY A 41 11.20 1.50 9.27
C GLY A 41 11.27 0.70 10.56
N GLN A 42 12.33 0.92 11.33
CA GLN A 42 12.59 0.27 12.63
C GLN A 42 12.30 1.20 13.82
N LYS A 43 12.07 2.48 13.55
CA LYS A 43 11.77 3.50 14.57
C LYS A 43 10.27 3.76 14.64
N GLN A 44 9.89 4.75 15.43
CA GLN A 44 8.52 5.23 15.48
C GLN A 44 7.99 5.56 14.08
N LEU A 45 6.89 4.92 13.70
CA LEU A 45 6.17 5.16 12.45
C LEU A 45 4.85 5.86 12.76
N THR A 46 4.42 6.76 11.89
CA THR A 46 3.14 7.45 12.03
C THR A 46 2.48 7.56 10.66
N PHE A 47 1.19 7.26 10.62
CA PHE A 47 0.39 7.40 9.42
C PHE A 47 -0.98 7.99 9.77
N ARG A 48 -1.41 8.97 8.99
CA ARG A 48 -2.72 9.62 9.14
C ARG A 48 -3.57 9.28 7.92
N ALA A 49 -4.73 8.68 8.15
CA ALA A 49 -5.61 8.28 7.07
C ALA A 49 -6.32 9.50 6.45
N SER A 50 -6.25 9.65 5.13
CA SER A 50 -6.96 10.70 4.38
C SER A 50 -8.44 10.37 4.14
N GLU A 51 -8.80 9.09 4.26
CA GLU A 51 -10.13 8.52 4.03
C GLU A 51 -10.33 7.28 4.91
N PRO A 52 -11.57 6.80 5.15
CA PRO A 52 -11.77 5.60 5.96
C PRO A 52 -11.24 4.35 5.25
N GLY A 53 -10.71 3.41 6.02
CA GLY A 53 -10.15 2.18 5.49
C GLY A 53 -9.65 1.24 6.57
N THR A 54 -8.81 0.29 6.17
CA THR A 54 -8.19 -0.69 7.07
C THR A 54 -6.68 -0.50 7.01
N VAL A 55 -6.05 -0.43 8.17
CA VAL A 55 -4.58 -0.41 8.32
C VAL A 55 -4.06 -1.80 8.64
N TYR A 56 -2.89 -2.13 8.11
CA TYR A 56 -2.16 -3.37 8.39
C TYR A 56 -0.73 -3.02 8.79
N ILE A 57 -0.31 -3.52 9.94
CA ILE A 57 1.06 -3.37 10.45
C ILE A 57 1.74 -4.73 10.29
N TYR A 58 2.75 -4.74 9.45
CA TYR A 58 3.46 -5.93 9.03
C TYR A 58 4.88 -5.90 9.56
N ASN A 59 5.30 -6.98 10.21
CA ASN A 59 6.69 -7.19 10.59
C ASN A 59 7.37 -8.01 9.49
N ARG A 60 8.36 -7.39 8.85
CA ARG A 60 9.10 -7.99 7.74
C ARG A 60 10.04 -9.11 8.21
N ASN A 61 10.60 -8.99 9.40
CA ASN A 61 11.56 -9.95 9.93
C ASN A 61 10.88 -11.30 10.22
N ASP A 62 9.67 -11.25 10.78
CA ASP A 62 8.87 -12.42 11.15
C ASP A 62 7.87 -12.87 10.07
N ASP A 63 7.82 -12.16 8.94
CA ASP A 63 6.89 -12.41 7.84
C ASP A 63 5.41 -12.46 8.27
N LYS A 64 5.00 -11.60 9.23
CA LYS A 64 3.67 -11.67 9.84
C LYS A 64 2.99 -10.32 10.03
N ILE A 65 1.66 -10.32 10.01
CA ILE A 65 0.85 -9.18 10.44
C ILE A 65 0.83 -9.13 11.96
N VAL A 66 1.25 -8.01 12.52
CA VAL A 66 1.23 -7.77 13.97
C VAL A 66 -0.10 -7.16 14.41
N TYR A 67 -0.68 -6.30 13.57
CA TYR A 67 -1.95 -5.65 13.84
C TYR A 67 -2.69 -5.36 12.54
N SER A 68 -4.01 -5.51 12.57
CA SER A 68 -4.90 -4.98 11.55
C SER A 68 -6.15 -4.40 12.21
N GLY A 69 -6.69 -3.33 11.64
CA GLY A 69 -7.87 -2.69 12.19
C GLY A 69 -8.39 -1.58 11.29
N ASP A 70 -9.65 -1.22 11.51
CA ASP A 70 -10.27 -0.11 10.81
C ASP A 70 -9.73 1.22 11.33
N ILE A 71 -9.55 2.16 10.42
CA ILE A 71 -9.12 3.53 10.69
C ILE A 71 -10.05 4.49 9.97
N GLY A 72 -10.57 5.47 10.70
CA GLY A 72 -11.42 6.53 10.20
C GLY A 72 -10.64 7.63 9.48
N ARG A 73 -11.37 8.46 8.73
CA ARG A 73 -10.79 9.65 8.09
C ARG A 73 -10.20 10.58 9.15
N GLY A 74 -8.93 10.96 8.96
CA GLY A 74 -8.23 11.90 9.81
C GLY A 74 -7.62 11.30 11.07
N GLU A 75 -7.99 10.05 11.42
CA GLU A 75 -7.38 9.32 12.51
C GLU A 75 -5.91 8.98 12.19
N THR A 76 -5.12 8.83 13.24
CA THR A 76 -3.68 8.58 13.15
C THR A 76 -3.33 7.27 13.82
N ILE A 77 -2.66 6.38 13.10
CA ILE A 77 -1.98 5.23 13.67
C ILE A 77 -0.54 5.63 13.99
N ALA A 78 -0.06 5.29 15.18
CA ALA A 78 1.33 5.41 15.55
C ALA A 78 1.85 4.08 16.07
N VAL A 79 3.02 3.68 15.57
CA VAL A 79 3.72 2.45 15.93
C VAL A 79 4.99 2.86 16.62
N ASP A 80 5.18 2.42 17.87
CA ASP A 80 6.34 2.76 18.69
C ASP A 80 6.99 1.45 19.17
N PRO A 81 7.97 0.92 18.40
CA PRO A 81 8.67 -0.32 18.75
C PRO A 81 9.46 -0.19 20.05
N ASP A 82 10.02 1.00 20.33
CA ASP A 82 10.80 1.27 21.55
C ASP A 82 9.92 1.14 22.81
N LYS A 83 8.65 1.53 22.71
CA LYS A 83 7.66 1.38 23.79
C LYS A 83 6.77 0.15 23.63
N ASN A 84 7.05 -0.71 22.67
CA ASN A 84 6.30 -1.93 22.36
C ASN A 84 4.78 -1.69 22.27
N ARG A 85 4.36 -0.60 21.60
CA ARG A 85 2.92 -0.27 21.50
C ARG A 85 2.50 0.25 20.14
N ILE A 86 1.21 0.07 19.87
CA ILE A 86 0.50 0.64 18.73
C ILE A 86 -0.67 1.44 19.26
N THR A 87 -0.81 2.68 18.82
CA THR A 87 -1.91 3.56 19.21
C THR A 87 -2.70 4.02 18.00
N LEU A 88 -4.02 4.00 18.11
CA LEU A 88 -4.97 4.55 17.14
C LEU A 88 -5.64 5.78 17.75
N ASP A 89 -5.38 6.95 17.18
CA ASP A 89 -5.86 8.24 17.67
C ASP A 89 -5.55 8.46 19.16
N GLY A 90 -4.32 8.10 19.56
CA GLY A 90 -3.86 8.18 20.95
C GLY A 90 -4.36 7.07 21.89
N ARG A 91 -5.30 6.22 21.46
CA ARG A 91 -5.76 5.06 22.24
C ARG A 91 -4.89 3.85 21.94
N THR A 92 -4.39 3.17 22.96
CA THR A 92 -3.58 1.98 22.75
C THR A 92 -4.43 0.81 22.26
N VAL A 93 -4.04 0.23 21.12
CA VAL A 93 -4.71 -0.92 20.50
C VAL A 93 -3.86 -2.20 20.59
N LEU A 94 -2.56 -2.06 20.86
CA LEU A 94 -1.64 -3.15 21.10
C LEU A 94 -0.51 -2.69 22.04
N GLU A 95 -0.10 -3.53 22.99
CA GLU A 95 0.99 -3.25 23.96
C GLU A 95 2.03 -4.39 24.03
N LYS A 96 2.06 -5.27 23.03
CA LYS A 96 2.98 -6.40 22.98
C LYS A 96 3.26 -6.84 21.55
N GLY A 97 4.38 -7.54 21.36
CA GLY A 97 4.71 -8.20 20.09
C GLY A 97 5.40 -7.30 19.06
N LEU A 98 6.02 -6.21 19.51
CA LEU A 98 6.95 -5.40 18.73
C LEU A 98 8.34 -5.51 19.33
N ASP A 99 9.33 -5.87 18.51
CA ASP A 99 10.75 -5.73 18.85
C ASP A 99 11.32 -4.50 18.13
N HIS A 100 12.19 -3.75 18.82
CA HIS A 100 12.80 -2.52 18.30
C HIS A 100 13.83 -2.78 17.19
N ASN A 101 14.28 -4.03 17.00
CA ASN A 101 15.20 -4.41 15.93
C ASN A 101 14.48 -4.92 14.67
N GLU A 102 13.16 -4.88 14.65
CA GLU A 102 12.36 -5.38 13.53
C GLU A 102 11.98 -4.25 12.58
N THR A 103 11.96 -4.57 11.29
CA THR A 103 11.51 -3.65 10.25
C THR A 103 10.00 -3.79 10.10
N LEU A 104 9.29 -2.74 10.49
CA LEU A 104 7.84 -2.67 10.41
C LEU A 104 7.42 -1.89 9.17
N ARG A 105 6.31 -2.32 8.57
CA ARG A 105 5.66 -1.70 7.41
C ARG A 105 4.21 -1.41 7.74
N VAL A 106 3.75 -0.21 7.42
CA VAL A 106 2.35 0.18 7.55
C VAL A 106 1.72 0.22 6.18
N PHE A 107 0.73 -0.64 5.94
CA PHE A 107 -0.07 -0.66 4.73
C PHE A 107 -1.46 -0.10 5.02
N PHE A 108 -2.06 0.52 4.01
CA PHE A 108 -3.41 1.06 4.09
C PHE A 108 -4.24 0.60 2.90
N LYS A 109 -5.45 0.15 3.17
CA LYS A 109 -6.47 -0.19 2.18
C LYS A 109 -7.66 0.75 2.37
N PRO A 110 -7.98 1.64 1.42
CA PRO A 110 -9.20 2.43 1.46
C PRO A 110 -10.44 1.54 1.49
N ASN A 111 -11.41 1.87 2.34
CA ASN A 111 -12.76 1.31 2.23
C ASN A 111 -13.46 2.11 1.14
N MET A 112 -13.30 1.69 -0.11
CA MET A 112 -14.16 2.18 -1.17
C MET A 112 -15.56 1.71 -0.81
N ILE A 113 -16.37 2.61 -0.23
CA ILE A 113 -17.81 2.43 -0.23
C ILE A 113 -18.12 2.32 -1.72
N SER A 114 -18.34 1.10 -2.20
CA SER A 114 -18.77 0.87 -3.57
C SER A 114 -19.96 1.79 -3.74
N ARG A 115 -19.75 2.89 -4.46
CA ARG A 115 -20.82 3.62 -5.12
C ARG A 115 -21.25 2.73 -6.28
N GLU A 116 -21.62 1.49 -5.96
CA GLU A 116 -22.41 0.64 -6.81
C GLU A 116 -23.72 1.42 -6.91
N GLY A 117 -23.86 2.05 -8.06
CA GLY A 117 -24.96 2.95 -8.32
C GLY A 117 -26.24 2.23 -7.97
N VAL A 118 -26.99 2.81 -7.04
CA VAL A 118 -28.44 2.77 -7.13
C VAL A 118 -28.77 3.47 -8.44
N VAL A 119 -28.59 2.77 -9.55
CA VAL A 119 -29.32 3.03 -10.77
C VAL A 119 -30.73 2.57 -10.43
N GLU A 120 -31.45 3.45 -9.75
CA GLU A 120 -32.89 3.35 -9.66
C GLU A 120 -33.37 3.42 -11.10
N GLU A 121 -33.63 2.25 -11.67
CA GLU A 121 -34.25 2.05 -12.96
C GLU A 121 -35.58 2.79 -12.90
N ARG A 122 -35.54 4.06 -13.32
CA ARG A 122 -36.71 4.91 -13.47
C ARG A 122 -37.51 4.29 -14.60
N GLU A 123 -38.36 3.34 -14.25
CA GLU A 123 -39.39 2.74 -15.09
C GLU A 123 -40.16 3.88 -15.76
N ILE A 124 -39.83 4.14 -17.02
CA ILE A 124 -40.56 5.09 -17.85
C ILE A 124 -41.90 4.42 -18.12
N ARG A 125 -42.89 4.68 -17.25
CA ARG A 125 -44.30 4.40 -17.55
C ARG A 125 -44.72 5.30 -18.70
N THR A 126 -44.48 4.81 -19.92
CA THR A 126 -45.16 5.25 -21.12
C THR A 126 -46.65 5.09 -20.84
N THR A 127 -47.30 6.22 -20.62
CA THR A 127 -48.75 6.30 -20.48
C THR A 127 -49.30 6.18 -21.90
N ASP A 128 -49.49 4.93 -22.36
CA ASP A 128 -50.25 4.67 -23.57
C ASP A 128 -51.72 4.93 -23.25
N SER A 129 -52.26 5.96 -23.87
CA SER A 129 -53.60 6.50 -23.64
C SER A 129 -54.48 6.05 -24.80
N PRO A 130 -55.44 5.13 -24.59
CA PRO A 130 -56.46 4.87 -25.59
C PRO A 130 -57.70 5.69 -25.27
N ARG A 131 -58.07 6.60 -26.19
CA ARG A 131 -59.42 6.74 -26.76
C ARG A 131 -59.48 7.87 -27.77
#